data_AF-A0A7S4NV40-F1
#
_entry.id   AF-A0A7S4NV40-F1
#
_cell.length_a   1.000
_cell.length_b   1.000
_cell.length_c   1.000
_cell.angle_alpha   90.00
_cell.angle_beta   90.00
_cell.angle_gamma   90.00
#
_symmetry.space_group_name_H-M   'P 1'
#
loop_
_entity.id
_entity.type
_entity.pdbx_description
1 polymer ?
#
loop_
_entity_poly.entity_id
_entity_poly.type
_entity_poly.pdbx_seq_one_letter_code
_entity_poly.pdbx_strand_id
1 'polypeptide(L)'
;RGWWLGGAGGATVKATVCSAVTGRLVLKQKTCQLLPSGGKFRATASPPRKFEAIMGRALFRSQSSSVGDGSQFDEDQSASMQPVIIDSPPTAKQLAFVKLLAERMGVEVPVQAYNSKSECSRVISWLKEESDMKLSQSRSQNYQSHPLSSNEDPAIKTNRDDNDVGEILEPTPRQLQYAQTLSLQTGIPLPREAMVQRDTMSRWIDNAVAVKRRRSQGTLFSNPQNVGIQSLISSLSSDESSGKPSVQNLLKSVYFAQKHQEGIPAAVLQTDEACQAFLQQFEKKSPSSAEIDRKPMESDWGTAGTAQGGNEVSAVEETIHMEDEVLEVIYSISQTKGEQNGVTVDDIIRQLHETYEVEVKPRQVHEWLDGLLGKGLVSCTDEEYFLVS
;
A
#
# COMPACT_ATOMS: atom_id res chain seq x y z
N ARG A 1 -55.18 46.31 -31.78
CA ARG A 1 -55.50 47.31 -30.72
C ARG A 1 -55.09 46.66 -29.40
N GLY A 2 -53.83 46.81 -28.98
CA GLY A 2 -53.35 47.87 -28.08
C GLY A 2 -53.32 47.27 -26.66
N TRP A 3 -52.18 46.77 -26.17
CA TRP A 3 -51.08 47.45 -25.46
C TRP A 3 -51.29 47.54 -23.93
N TRP A 4 -50.33 46.93 -23.20
CA TRP A 4 -49.66 47.39 -21.95
C TRP A 4 -50.52 47.39 -20.64
N LEU A 5 -50.05 47.09 -19.43
CA LEU A 5 -48.71 46.87 -18.82
C LEU A 5 -48.87 46.34 -17.37
N GLY A 6 -47.81 45.72 -16.83
CA GLY A 6 -47.46 45.66 -15.38
C GLY A 6 -48.02 44.47 -14.60
N GLY A 7 -47.28 43.62 -13.89
CA GLY A 7 -45.92 43.73 -13.34
C GLY A 7 -46.00 43.55 -11.81
N ALA A 8 -45.64 42.38 -11.27
CA ALA A 8 -45.17 42.19 -9.89
C ALA A 8 -44.74 40.73 -9.68
N GLY A 9 -43.53 40.55 -9.17
CA GLY A 9 -42.93 39.24 -8.91
C GLY A 9 -43.56 38.50 -7.72
N GLY A 10 -43.50 37.17 -7.78
CA GLY A 10 -43.85 36.28 -6.70
C GLY A 10 -42.91 35.08 -6.71
N ALA A 11 -42.14 34.94 -5.63
CA ALA A 11 -41.19 33.87 -5.39
C ALA A 11 -41.88 32.48 -5.49
N THR A 12 -41.28 31.57 -6.25
CA THR A 12 -41.72 30.17 -6.35
C THR A 12 -41.05 29.36 -5.25
N VAL A 13 -41.77 29.14 -4.15
CA VAL A 13 -41.43 28.12 -3.16
C VAL A 13 -41.94 26.78 -3.69
N LYS A 14 -41.04 25.92 -4.18
CA LYS A 14 -41.35 24.52 -4.49
C LYS A 14 -41.52 23.74 -3.17
N ALA A 15 -42.76 23.56 -2.74
CA ALA A 15 -43.10 22.58 -1.72
C ALA A 15 -42.99 21.17 -2.32
N THR A 16 -41.98 20.41 -1.90
CA THR A 16 -41.88 18.98 -2.21
C THR A 16 -42.59 18.22 -1.09
N VAL A 17 -43.67 17.55 -1.46
CA VAL A 17 -44.41 16.62 -0.61
C VAL A 17 -43.59 15.35 -0.44
N CYS A 18 -43.02 15.12 0.75
CA CYS A 18 -42.45 13.84 1.13
C CYS A 18 -43.47 13.04 1.94
N SER A 19 -43.82 11.88 1.37
CA SER A 19 -44.69 10.86 1.94
C SER A 19 -44.12 10.29 3.24
N ALA A 20 -44.91 10.34 4.31
CA ALA A 20 -44.55 9.79 5.61
C ALA A 20 -44.77 8.27 5.63
N VAL A 21 -43.68 7.51 5.61
CA VAL A 21 -43.68 6.08 5.94
C VAL A 21 -43.59 5.93 7.46
N THR A 22 -44.56 5.22 7.99
CA THR A 22 -44.77 4.94 9.41
C THR A 22 -43.73 3.93 9.92
N GLY A 23 -42.75 4.39 10.70
CA GLY A 23 -41.76 3.55 11.37
C GLY A 23 -41.77 3.78 12.88
N ARG A 24 -42.15 2.74 13.64
CA ARG A 24 -42.23 2.67 15.11
C ARG A 24 -40.94 3.14 15.80
N LEU A 25 -41.03 4.24 16.55
CA LEU A 25 -40.04 4.63 17.57
C LEU A 25 -40.37 3.93 18.89
N VAL A 26 -39.50 3.01 19.32
CA VAL A 26 -39.52 2.43 20.66
C VAL A 26 -38.68 3.35 21.57
N LEU A 27 -39.35 4.20 22.32
CA LEU A 27 -38.78 4.98 23.43
C LEU A 27 -38.39 4.03 24.57
N LYS A 28 -37.09 3.77 24.74
CA LYS A 28 -36.54 3.22 25.99
C LYS A 28 -36.24 4.37 26.95
N GLN A 29 -37.10 4.53 27.95
CA GLN A 29 -36.83 5.35 29.13
C GLN A 29 -35.57 4.82 29.85
N LYS A 30 -34.54 5.65 29.96
CA LYS A 30 -33.43 5.43 30.90
C LYS A 30 -33.75 6.17 32.19
N THR A 31 -34.14 5.40 33.20
CA THR A 31 -34.33 5.87 34.57
C THR A 31 -32.96 6.12 35.21
N CYS A 32 -32.73 7.36 35.64
CA CYS A 32 -31.60 7.73 36.48
C CYS A 32 -31.75 7.07 37.86
N GLN A 33 -30.79 6.25 38.25
CA GLN A 33 -30.60 5.88 39.65
C GLN A 33 -29.32 6.52 40.17
N LEU A 34 -29.51 7.40 41.15
CA LEU A 34 -28.51 7.97 42.03
C LEU A 34 -27.87 6.85 42.86
N LEU A 35 -26.54 6.76 42.86
CA LEU A 35 -25.78 5.95 43.81
C LEU A 35 -25.05 6.86 44.80
N PRO A 36 -24.97 6.46 46.09
CA PRO A 36 -24.45 7.30 47.14
C PRO A 36 -22.92 7.32 47.19
N SER A 37 -22.45 8.48 47.64
CA SER A 37 -21.09 8.83 48.01
C SER A 37 -20.57 8.02 49.20
N GLY A 38 -19.25 7.74 49.20
CA GLY A 38 -18.48 7.53 50.42
C GLY A 38 -17.84 6.15 50.57
N GLY A 39 -16.58 6.02 50.15
CA GLY A 39 -15.74 4.87 50.46
C GLY A 39 -14.25 5.23 50.38
N LYS A 40 -13.68 5.67 51.50
CA LYS A 40 -12.23 5.90 51.67
C LYS A 40 -11.52 4.55 51.71
N PHE A 41 -10.82 4.18 50.63
CA PHE A 41 -9.90 3.04 50.64
C PHE A 41 -8.46 3.52 50.89
N ARG A 42 -7.92 3.05 52.01
CA ARG A 42 -6.55 3.26 52.50
C ARG A 42 -5.66 2.20 51.84
N ALA A 43 -4.88 2.57 50.84
CA ALA A 43 -3.89 1.69 50.24
C ALA A 43 -2.63 1.65 51.12
N THR A 44 -2.39 0.52 51.77
CA THR A 44 -1.12 0.21 52.45
C THR A 44 -0.12 -0.27 51.41
N ALA A 45 0.93 0.52 51.18
CA ALA A 45 2.08 0.14 50.38
C ALA A 45 2.87 -0.98 51.09
N SER A 46 3.07 -2.09 50.39
CA SER A 46 4.07 -3.12 50.73
C SER A 46 5.21 -3.06 49.71
N PRO A 47 6.48 -3.04 50.14
CA PRO A 47 7.61 -2.97 49.22
C PRO A 47 7.90 -4.34 48.58
N PRO A 48 8.34 -4.40 47.32
CA PRO A 48 8.76 -5.66 46.72
C PRO A 48 10.11 -6.11 47.32
N ARG A 49 10.18 -7.43 47.54
CA ARG A 49 11.33 -8.16 48.07
C ARG A 49 12.47 -8.14 47.04
N LYS A 50 13.69 -7.88 47.54
CA LYS A 50 14.95 -8.07 46.82
C LYS A 50 15.06 -9.53 46.35
N PHE A 51 15.15 -9.74 45.03
CA PHE A 51 15.71 -10.96 44.46
C PHE A 51 17.16 -10.67 44.11
N GLU A 52 18.07 -11.12 44.97
CA GLU A 52 19.47 -11.32 44.61
C GLU A 52 19.65 -12.75 44.08
N ALA A 53 20.57 -12.88 43.13
CA ALA A 53 21.17 -14.09 42.56
C ALA A 53 20.33 -14.91 41.56
N ILE A 54 20.79 -14.92 40.30
CA ILE A 54 21.39 -16.07 39.60
C ILE A 54 21.43 -15.70 38.11
N MET A 55 22.60 -15.25 37.62
CA MET A 55 22.97 -15.37 36.20
C MET A 55 24.48 -15.63 36.17
N GLY A 56 24.82 -16.92 36.23
CA GLY A 56 26.12 -17.41 35.82
C GLY A 56 26.18 -17.54 34.30
N ARG A 57 27.35 -17.18 33.75
CA ARG A 57 28.05 -17.84 32.64
C ARG A 57 27.23 -18.45 31.50
N ALA A 58 27.45 -17.88 30.30
CA ALA A 58 27.60 -18.49 28.96
C ALA A 58 26.98 -17.49 27.94
N LEU A 59 27.57 -17.09 26.80
CA LEU A 59 28.63 -17.59 25.94
C LEU A 59 29.33 -16.38 25.30
N PHE A 60 30.62 -16.18 25.57
CA PHE A 60 31.50 -15.39 24.69
C PHE A 60 32.28 -16.42 23.86
N ARG A 61 31.81 -16.68 22.65
CA ARG A 61 32.45 -17.62 21.72
C ARG A 61 33.62 -16.88 21.05
N SER A 62 34.75 -16.83 21.74
CA SER A 62 36.03 -16.46 21.13
C SER A 62 36.41 -17.50 20.09
N GLN A 63 36.56 -17.07 18.84
CA GLN A 63 37.24 -17.84 17.82
C GLN A 63 38.74 -17.79 18.13
N SER A 64 39.29 -18.90 18.60
CA SER A 64 40.72 -19.15 18.67
C SER A 64 41.15 -19.88 17.39
N SER A 65 41.77 -19.16 16.47
CA SER A 65 42.42 -19.73 15.28
C SER A 65 43.90 -19.98 15.57
N SER A 66 44.25 -21.25 15.39
CA SER A 66 45.54 -21.88 15.09
C SER A 66 46.83 -21.04 15.09
N VAL A 67 47.78 -21.56 15.86
CA VAL A 67 49.23 -21.37 15.72
C VAL A 67 49.70 -21.89 14.35
N GLY A 68 50.36 -21.03 13.59
CA GLY A 68 51.20 -21.32 12.41
C GLY A 68 52.03 -20.05 12.19
N ASP A 69 53.24 -20.01 12.74
CA ASP A 69 54.51 -20.34 12.11
C ASP A 69 54.93 -19.34 11.01
N GLY A 70 56.20 -18.96 11.08
CA GLY A 70 56.71 -17.67 10.66
C GLY A 70 56.70 -17.42 9.15
N SER A 71 56.29 -16.21 8.79
CA SER A 71 56.87 -15.49 7.65
C SER A 71 56.73 -14.00 7.90
N GLN A 72 57.88 -13.37 8.09
CA GLN A 72 58.07 -11.93 8.14
C GLN A 72 57.88 -11.39 6.72
N PHE A 73 56.68 -10.87 6.44
CA PHE A 73 56.41 -10.00 5.30
C PHE A 73 56.14 -8.61 5.84
N ASP A 74 57.05 -7.68 5.53
CA ASP A 74 56.84 -6.24 5.66
C ASP A 74 55.72 -5.85 4.70
N GLU A 75 54.48 -5.83 5.19
CA GLU A 75 53.30 -5.40 4.45
C GLU A 75 52.86 -4.05 5.03
N ASP A 76 53.08 -3.01 4.23
CA ASP A 76 52.73 -1.62 4.48
C ASP A 76 51.30 -1.50 5.04
N GLN A 77 51.20 -1.25 6.35
CA GLN A 77 49.98 -0.85 7.03
C GLN A 77 49.58 0.56 6.57
N SER A 78 48.99 0.61 5.39
CA SER A 78 48.12 1.69 4.97
C SER A 78 46.92 1.67 5.90
N ALA A 79 47.02 2.42 7.00
CA ALA A 79 45.94 2.65 7.94
C ALA A 79 44.76 3.30 7.20
N SER A 80 43.90 2.46 6.64
CA SER A 80 42.58 2.83 6.15
C SER A 80 41.80 3.33 7.36
N MET A 81 41.86 4.64 7.59
CA MET A 81 40.97 5.34 8.50
C MET A 81 39.56 5.13 7.95
N GLN A 82 38.91 4.06 8.43
CA GLN A 82 37.48 3.88 8.28
C GLN A 82 36.84 5.18 8.80
N PRO A 83 36.01 5.86 7.99
CA PRO A 83 35.38 7.10 8.41
C PRO A 83 34.62 6.79 9.71
N VAL A 84 34.94 7.52 10.77
CA VAL A 84 34.21 7.46 12.03
C VAL A 84 32.80 7.95 11.70
N ILE A 85 31.89 7.02 11.47
CA ILE A 85 30.48 7.34 11.25
C ILE A 85 29.98 7.90 12.58
N ILE A 86 29.86 9.22 12.65
CA ILE A 86 29.25 9.90 13.79
C ILE A 86 27.77 9.57 13.72
N ASP A 87 27.38 8.50 14.44
CA ASP A 87 26.00 8.09 14.51
C ASP A 87 25.16 9.22 15.12
N SER A 88 24.18 9.69 14.35
CA SER A 88 23.21 10.64 14.85
C SER A 88 22.45 10.03 16.05
N PRO A 89 21.96 10.86 16.98
CA PRO A 89 21.11 10.37 18.06
C PRO A 89 19.83 9.71 17.49
N PRO A 90 19.28 8.69 18.16
CA PRO A 90 18.05 8.04 17.74
C PRO A 90 16.86 9.01 17.78
N THR A 91 15.94 8.85 16.82
CA THR A 91 14.74 9.68 16.76
C THR A 91 13.78 9.38 17.93
N ALA A 92 12.97 10.36 18.34
CA ALA A 92 11.99 10.19 19.41
C ALA A 92 11.00 9.03 19.13
N LYS A 93 10.62 8.84 17.86
CA LYS A 93 9.77 7.72 17.42
C LYS A 93 10.44 6.36 17.66
N GLN A 94 11.72 6.22 17.33
CA GLN A 94 12.47 4.98 17.56
C GLN A 94 12.57 4.66 19.05
N LEU A 95 12.85 5.66 19.90
CA LEU A 95 12.92 5.46 21.35
C LEU A 95 11.57 5.10 21.97
N ALA A 96 10.47 5.73 21.53
CA ALA A 96 9.13 5.36 21.98
C ALA A 96 8.79 3.92 21.58
N PHE A 97 9.12 3.54 20.33
CA PHE A 97 8.85 2.21 19.81
C PHE A 97 9.68 1.13 20.52
N VAL A 98 10.97 1.37 20.78
CA VAL A 98 11.83 0.40 21.48
C VAL A 98 11.39 0.20 22.92
N LYS A 99 10.95 1.26 23.62
CA LYS A 99 10.40 1.16 24.99
C LYS A 99 9.14 0.31 25.03
N LEU A 100 8.21 0.52 24.10
CA LEU A 100 6.97 -0.25 24.01
C LEU A 100 7.24 -1.73 23.75
N LEU A 101 8.15 -2.05 22.82
CA LEU A 101 8.54 -3.44 22.55
C LEU A 101 9.23 -4.08 23.76
N ALA A 102 10.14 -3.36 24.41
CA ALA A 102 10.87 -3.84 25.57
C ALA A 102 9.95 -4.11 26.76
N GLU A 103 9.01 -3.21 27.04
CA GLU A 103 7.96 -3.39 28.06
C GLU A 103 7.09 -4.61 27.77
N ARG A 104 6.62 -4.76 26.52
CA ARG A 104 5.84 -5.93 26.09
C ARG A 104 6.59 -7.25 26.28
N MET A 105 7.91 -7.23 26.12
CA MET A 105 8.77 -8.42 26.23
C MET A 105 9.30 -8.63 27.65
N GLY A 106 9.13 -7.67 28.55
CA GLY A 106 9.70 -7.69 29.90
C GLY A 106 11.23 -7.62 29.91
N VAL A 107 11.83 -6.92 28.94
CA VAL A 107 13.28 -6.76 28.78
C VAL A 107 13.66 -5.29 29.00
N GLU A 108 14.80 -5.01 29.64
CA GLU A 108 15.31 -3.64 29.75
C GLU A 108 16.09 -3.21 28.49
N VAL A 109 15.90 -1.96 28.05
CA VAL A 109 16.58 -1.40 26.88
C VAL A 109 18.03 -1.01 27.25
N PRO A 110 19.06 -1.49 26.54
CA PRO A 110 20.45 -1.12 26.79
C PRO A 110 20.70 0.39 26.68
N VAL A 111 21.56 0.95 27.54
CA VAL A 111 21.84 2.40 27.58
C VAL A 111 22.40 2.92 26.24
N GLN A 112 23.14 2.09 25.51
CA GLN A 112 23.72 2.41 24.20
C GLN A 112 22.65 2.75 23.15
N ALA A 113 21.48 2.11 23.24
CA ALA A 113 20.37 2.35 22.32
C ALA A 113 19.73 3.75 22.48
N TYR A 114 20.01 4.46 23.58
CA TYR A 114 19.57 5.84 23.77
C TYR A 114 20.48 6.87 23.11
N ASN A 115 21.73 6.49 22.85
CA ASN A 115 22.77 7.43 22.40
C ASN A 115 23.12 7.28 20.91
N SER A 116 22.89 6.11 20.31
CA SER A 116 23.16 5.87 18.88
C SER A 116 21.92 5.35 18.13
N LYS A 117 21.63 5.95 16.97
CA LYS A 117 20.57 5.52 16.06
C LYS A 117 20.80 4.11 15.52
N SER A 118 22.04 3.72 15.26
CA SER A 118 22.39 2.40 14.73
C SER A 118 22.11 1.31 15.79
N GLU A 119 22.54 1.55 17.04
CA GLU A 119 22.27 0.67 18.18
C GLU A 119 20.78 0.57 18.50
N CYS A 120 20.05 1.69 18.47
CA CYS A 120 18.59 1.69 18.66
C CYS A 120 17.89 0.82 17.61
N SER A 121 18.28 0.97 16.34
CA SER A 121 17.73 0.19 15.24
C SER A 121 18.04 -1.30 15.39
N ARG A 122 19.26 -1.65 15.83
CA ARG A 122 19.68 -3.02 16.11
C ARG A 122 18.83 -3.66 17.21
N VAL A 123 18.59 -2.94 18.31
CA VAL A 123 17.74 -3.42 19.41
C VAL A 123 16.29 -3.59 18.97
N ILE A 124 15.75 -2.68 18.15
CA ILE A 124 14.41 -2.81 17.59
C ILE A 124 14.28 -4.09 16.75
N SER A 125 15.24 -4.37 15.87
CA SER A 125 15.23 -5.57 15.04
C SER A 125 15.27 -6.85 15.88
N TRP A 126 16.16 -6.90 16.88
CA TRP A 126 16.25 -8.03 17.80
C TRP A 126 14.95 -8.25 18.59
N LEU A 127 14.34 -7.18 19.13
CA LEU A 127 13.07 -7.28 19.87
C LEU A 127 11.91 -7.77 18.99
N LYS A 128 11.88 -7.38 17.71
CA LYS A 128 10.88 -7.88 16.75
C LYS A 128 11.04 -9.38 16.53
N GLU A 129 12.26 -9.84 16.23
CA GLU A 129 12.54 -11.26 15.99
C GLU A 129 12.19 -12.13 17.21
N GLU A 130 12.58 -11.69 18.41
CA GLU A 130 12.25 -12.40 19.66
C GLU A 130 10.73 -12.44 19.90
N SER A 131 10.01 -11.37 19.57
CA SER A 131 8.54 -11.35 19.69
C SER A 131 7.86 -12.33 18.73
N ASP A 132 8.34 -12.42 17.50
CA ASP A 132 7.84 -13.35 16.49
C ASP A 132 8.18 -14.81 16.85
N MET A 133 9.36 -15.04 17.43
CA MET A 133 9.74 -16.36 17.93
C MET A 133 8.84 -16.81 19.09
N LYS A 134 8.53 -15.95 20.07
CA LYS A 134 7.59 -16.28 21.15
C LYS A 134 6.16 -16.52 20.65
N LEU A 135 5.73 -15.79 19.64
CA LEU A 135 4.44 -16.00 18.98
C LEU A 135 4.38 -17.37 18.28
N SER A 136 5.43 -17.75 17.56
CA SER A 136 5.51 -19.06 16.90
C SER A 136 5.61 -20.23 17.89
N GLN A 137 6.33 -20.05 19.00
CA GLN A 137 6.42 -21.04 20.08
C GLN A 137 5.07 -21.24 20.78
N SER A 138 4.37 -20.15 21.11
CA SER A 138 3.02 -20.22 21.70
C SER A 138 2.04 -20.92 20.77
N ARG A 139 2.14 -20.66 19.46
CA ARG A 139 1.32 -21.33 18.44
C ARG A 139 1.62 -22.83 18.37
N SER A 140 2.89 -23.21 18.45
CA SER A 140 3.31 -24.62 18.42
C SER A 140 2.90 -25.39 19.68
N GLN A 141 2.97 -24.76 20.85
CA GLN A 141 2.51 -25.37 22.11
C GLN A 141 1.00 -25.64 22.11
N ASN A 142 0.21 -24.73 21.53
CA ASN A 142 -1.24 -24.91 21.42
C ASN A 142 -1.61 -26.14 20.54
N TYR A 143 -0.77 -26.52 19.57
CA TYR A 143 -0.98 -27.74 18.80
C TYR A 143 -0.62 -29.03 19.57
N GLN A 144 0.24 -28.96 20.59
CA GLN A 144 0.65 -30.12 21.37
C GLN A 144 -0.26 -30.42 22.57
N SER A 145 -1.09 -29.47 23.01
CA SER A 145 -1.98 -29.64 24.17
C SER A 145 -3.33 -30.31 23.86
N HIS A 146 -3.57 -30.76 22.63
CA HIS A 146 -4.59 -31.76 22.37
C HIS A 146 -3.93 -33.14 22.38
N PRO A 147 -3.84 -33.84 23.53
CA PRO A 147 -3.51 -35.24 23.51
C PRO A 147 -4.60 -35.91 22.66
N LEU A 148 -4.20 -36.42 21.51
CA LEU A 148 -4.94 -37.47 20.83
C LEU A 148 -5.13 -38.55 21.89
N SER A 149 -6.34 -38.62 22.43
CA SER A 149 -6.78 -39.68 23.33
C SER A 149 -6.81 -40.98 22.51
N SER A 150 -5.63 -41.52 22.27
CA SER A 150 -5.38 -42.77 21.56
C SER A 150 -5.63 -43.95 22.50
N ASN A 151 -6.89 -44.11 22.92
CA ASN A 151 -7.43 -45.30 23.55
C ASN A 151 -8.63 -45.79 22.73
N GLU A 152 -8.52 -45.81 21.40
CA GLU A 152 -9.47 -46.54 20.56
C GLU A 152 -8.76 -47.70 19.86
N ASP A 153 -9.36 -48.87 20.04
CA ASP A 153 -8.86 -50.20 19.71
C ASP A 153 -8.36 -50.37 18.27
N PRO A 154 -7.24 -51.10 18.05
CA PRO A 154 -6.65 -51.32 16.72
C PRO A 154 -7.40 -52.32 15.81
N ALA A 155 -8.69 -52.62 16.08
CA ALA A 155 -9.36 -53.78 15.48
C ALA A 155 -10.63 -53.48 14.66
N ILE A 156 -10.89 -52.22 14.29
CA ILE A 156 -11.96 -51.90 13.32
C ILE A 156 -11.33 -51.41 12.02
N LYS A 157 -10.94 -52.38 11.19
CA LYS A 157 -10.79 -52.21 9.74
C LYS A 157 -12.19 -52.02 9.15
N THR A 158 -12.75 -50.82 9.21
CA THR A 158 -13.82 -50.46 8.29
C THR A 158 -13.18 -49.74 7.14
N ASN A 159 -13.26 -50.38 5.98
CA ASN A 159 -13.17 -49.79 4.65
C ASN A 159 -13.70 -48.35 4.72
N ARG A 160 -12.79 -47.37 4.70
CA ARG A 160 -13.16 -45.98 4.49
C ARG A 160 -13.56 -45.90 3.02
N ASP A 161 -14.85 -46.11 2.78
CA ASP A 161 -15.49 -45.78 1.52
C ASP A 161 -15.08 -44.34 1.17
N ASP A 162 -14.45 -44.14 0.01
CA ASP A 162 -14.15 -42.85 -0.64
C ASP A 162 -15.43 -42.06 -1.01
N ASN A 163 -16.55 -42.32 -0.31
CA ASN A 163 -17.85 -41.67 -0.43
C ASN A 163 -18.20 -40.85 0.83
N ASP A 164 -17.22 -40.50 1.66
CA ASP A 164 -17.38 -39.37 2.58
C ASP A 164 -17.43 -38.10 1.73
N VAL A 165 -18.62 -37.84 1.17
CA VAL A 165 -18.98 -36.63 0.44
C VAL A 165 -18.81 -35.51 1.45
N GLY A 166 -17.58 -34.98 1.51
CA GLY A 166 -17.13 -34.00 2.49
C GLY A 166 -18.25 -33.01 2.72
N GLU A 167 -18.81 -33.06 3.94
CA GLU A 167 -19.95 -32.26 4.34
C GLU A 167 -19.70 -30.84 3.85
N ILE A 168 -20.57 -30.38 2.94
CA ILE A 168 -20.41 -29.07 2.31
C ILE A 168 -20.68 -28.03 3.40
N LEU A 169 -19.65 -27.71 4.15
CA LEU A 169 -19.73 -26.74 5.22
C LEU A 169 -19.75 -25.36 4.58
N GLU A 170 -20.80 -24.61 4.89
CA GLU A 170 -20.91 -23.21 4.50
C GLU A 170 -19.74 -22.41 5.11
N PRO A 171 -19.18 -21.43 4.40
CA PRO A 171 -18.16 -20.54 4.93
C PRO A 171 -18.64 -19.83 6.19
N THR A 172 -17.73 -19.63 7.15
CA THR A 172 -18.09 -18.87 8.35
C THR A 172 -18.38 -17.40 8.01
N PRO A 173 -19.27 -16.71 8.78
CA PRO A 173 -19.53 -15.28 8.58
C PRO A 173 -18.26 -14.42 8.61
N ARG A 174 -17.28 -14.81 9.44
CA ARG A 174 -15.98 -14.13 9.54
C ARG A 174 -15.15 -14.28 8.26
N GLN A 175 -15.15 -15.47 7.66
CA GLN A 175 -14.46 -15.69 6.37
C GLN A 175 -15.09 -14.86 5.26
N LEU A 176 -16.43 -14.79 5.20
CA LEU A 176 -17.15 -13.97 4.22
C LEU A 176 -16.81 -12.48 4.37
N GLN A 177 -16.84 -11.94 5.59
CA GLN A 177 -16.50 -10.54 5.84
C GLN A 177 -15.04 -10.24 5.48
N TYR A 178 -14.11 -11.12 5.88
CA TYR A 178 -12.69 -10.96 5.55
C TYR A 178 -12.46 -11.04 4.04
N ALA A 179 -13.13 -11.96 3.35
CA ALA A 179 -13.03 -12.13 1.92
C ALA A 179 -13.59 -10.93 1.15
N GLN A 180 -14.69 -10.32 1.61
CA GLN A 180 -15.23 -9.08 1.06
C GLN A 180 -14.23 -7.92 1.19
N THR A 181 -13.63 -7.74 2.36
CA THR A 181 -12.60 -6.70 2.56
C THR A 181 -11.38 -6.94 1.66
N LEU A 182 -10.91 -8.19 1.54
CA LEU A 182 -9.83 -8.57 0.63
C LEU A 182 -10.18 -8.32 -0.84
N SER A 183 -11.42 -8.59 -1.24
CA SER A 183 -11.91 -8.35 -2.60
C SER A 183 -11.86 -6.87 -2.95
N LEU A 184 -12.33 -5.99 -2.05
CA LEU A 184 -12.26 -4.54 -2.21
C LEU A 184 -10.80 -4.04 -2.28
N GLN A 185 -9.91 -4.56 -1.43
CA GLN A 185 -8.51 -4.15 -1.40
C GLN A 185 -7.69 -4.63 -2.60
N THR A 186 -7.98 -5.83 -3.10
CA THR A 186 -7.23 -6.44 -4.21
C THR A 186 -7.87 -6.15 -5.58
N GLY A 187 -9.14 -5.75 -5.60
CA GLY A 187 -9.94 -5.65 -6.84
C GLY A 187 -10.25 -7.02 -7.46
N ILE A 188 -9.95 -8.13 -6.79
CA ILE A 188 -10.28 -9.47 -7.26
C ILE A 188 -11.71 -9.78 -6.79
N PRO A 189 -12.67 -10.03 -7.70
CA PRO A 189 -14.04 -10.33 -7.29
C PRO A 189 -14.11 -11.68 -6.56
N LEU A 190 -15.00 -11.77 -5.56
CA LEU A 190 -15.26 -12.99 -4.81
C LEU A 190 -16.08 -13.97 -5.67
N PRO A 191 -15.56 -15.17 -6.03
CA PRO A 191 -16.29 -16.14 -6.82
C PRO A 191 -17.49 -16.71 -6.05
N ARG A 192 -18.58 -17.05 -6.77
CA ARG A 192 -19.82 -17.54 -6.13
C ARG A 192 -19.61 -18.88 -5.44
N GLU A 193 -18.74 -19.73 -5.98
CA GLU A 193 -18.43 -21.05 -5.44
C GLU A 193 -17.75 -20.93 -4.06
N ALA A 194 -16.91 -19.91 -3.88
CA ALA A 194 -16.31 -19.60 -2.59
C ALA A 194 -17.36 -19.19 -1.56
N MET A 195 -18.47 -18.56 -1.96
CA MET A 195 -19.53 -18.16 -1.02
C MET A 195 -20.35 -19.33 -0.49
N VAL A 196 -20.35 -20.47 -1.19
CA VAL A 196 -21.13 -21.67 -0.83
C VAL A 196 -20.27 -22.69 -0.07
N GLN A 197 -18.98 -22.79 -0.39
CA GLN A 197 -18.11 -23.84 0.15
C GLN A 197 -16.95 -23.24 0.95
N ARG A 198 -16.81 -23.66 2.22
CA ARG A 198 -15.74 -23.20 3.12
C ARG A 198 -14.32 -23.45 2.58
N ASP A 199 -14.09 -24.59 1.94
CA ASP A 199 -12.76 -24.93 1.40
C ASP A 199 -12.39 -24.05 0.22
N THR A 200 -13.36 -23.81 -0.68
CA THR A 200 -13.21 -22.91 -1.83
C THR A 200 -12.99 -21.47 -1.36
N MET A 201 -13.68 -21.03 -0.30
CA MET A 201 -13.43 -19.74 0.35
C MET A 201 -12.01 -19.62 0.90
N SER A 202 -11.55 -20.64 1.62
CA SER A 202 -10.23 -20.62 2.27
C SER A 202 -9.11 -20.55 1.23
N ARG A 203 -9.19 -21.36 0.17
CA ARG A 203 -8.25 -21.31 -0.96
C ARG A 203 -8.25 -19.96 -1.67
N TRP A 204 -9.43 -19.35 -1.85
CA TRP A 204 -9.53 -18.03 -2.45
C TRP A 204 -8.87 -16.95 -1.58
N ILE A 205 -9.10 -16.97 -0.26
CA ILE A 205 -8.48 -16.04 0.69
C ILE A 205 -6.96 -16.14 0.63
N ASP A 206 -6.40 -17.35 0.64
CA ASP A 206 -4.94 -17.55 0.57
C ASP A 206 -4.34 -16.95 -0.71
N ASN A 207 -4.99 -17.16 -1.86
CA ASN A 207 -4.58 -16.57 -3.13
C ASN A 207 -4.69 -15.03 -3.12
N ALA A 208 -5.79 -14.47 -2.61
CA ALA A 208 -5.98 -13.02 -2.53
C ALA A 208 -4.94 -12.36 -1.61
N VAL A 209 -4.61 -12.98 -0.48
CA VAL A 209 -3.55 -12.53 0.42
C VAL A 209 -2.17 -12.58 -0.25
N ALA A 210 -1.89 -13.64 -1.03
CA ALA A 210 -0.65 -13.73 -1.79
C ALA A 210 -0.53 -12.61 -2.84
N VAL A 211 -1.61 -12.28 -3.55
CA VAL A 211 -1.63 -11.14 -4.49
C VAL A 211 -1.42 -9.82 -3.78
N LYS A 212 -2.09 -9.60 -2.63
CA LYS A 212 -1.91 -8.40 -1.82
C LYS A 212 -0.45 -8.22 -1.40
N ARG A 213 0.23 -9.29 -0.96
CA ARG A 213 1.65 -9.26 -0.59
C ARG A 213 2.56 -8.90 -1.75
N ARG A 214 2.29 -9.41 -2.95
CA ARG A 214 3.09 -9.08 -4.15
C ARG A 214 2.97 -7.61 -4.55
N ARG A 215 1.78 -7.02 -4.42
CA ARG A 215 1.59 -5.57 -4.64
C ARG A 215 2.37 -4.71 -3.66
N SER A 216 2.35 -5.07 -2.37
CA SER A 216 3.13 -4.35 -1.36
C SER A 216 4.65 -4.49 -1.52
N GLN A 217 5.13 -5.49 -2.28
CA GLN A 217 6.55 -5.71 -2.54
C GLN A 217 7.04 -5.02 -3.84
N GLY A 218 6.24 -4.15 -4.46
CA GLY A 218 6.68 -3.34 -5.60
C GLY A 218 6.96 -4.13 -6.88
N THR A 219 6.55 -5.40 -6.97
CA THR A 219 6.73 -6.20 -8.19
C THR A 219 5.64 -5.83 -9.21
N LEU A 220 5.82 -4.72 -9.92
CA LEU A 220 4.87 -4.07 -10.83
C LEU A 220 4.52 -4.82 -12.12
N PHE A 221 4.66 -6.14 -12.20
CA PHE A 221 4.25 -6.90 -13.39
C PHE A 221 3.57 -8.22 -13.03
N SER A 222 2.24 -8.17 -12.82
CA SER A 222 1.32 -9.25 -13.21
C SER A 222 -0.13 -8.88 -12.93
N ASN A 223 -0.85 -8.54 -13.99
CA ASN A 223 -2.31 -8.59 -13.99
C ASN A 223 -2.74 -10.08 -14.08
N PRO A 224 -3.54 -10.61 -13.13
CA PRO A 224 -3.92 -12.03 -13.14
C PRO A 224 -4.83 -12.46 -14.30
N GLN A 225 -5.34 -11.53 -15.12
CA GLN A 225 -6.03 -11.88 -16.37
C GLN A 225 -5.08 -12.19 -17.54
N ASN A 226 -3.77 -12.03 -17.36
CA ASN A 226 -2.78 -12.13 -18.44
C ASN A 226 -2.02 -13.47 -18.51
N VAL A 227 -2.47 -14.50 -17.77
CA VAL A 227 -1.81 -15.82 -17.72
C VAL A 227 -1.80 -16.50 -19.09
N GLY A 228 -2.77 -16.20 -19.96
CA GLY A 228 -2.80 -16.69 -21.34
C GLY A 228 -1.67 -16.14 -22.22
N ILE A 229 -1.23 -14.90 -21.99
CA ILE A 229 -0.22 -14.25 -22.84
C ILE A 229 1.19 -14.74 -22.50
N GLN A 230 1.49 -15.00 -21.22
CA GLN A 230 2.79 -15.55 -20.80
C GLN A 230 3.03 -16.97 -21.35
N SER A 231 2.00 -17.82 -21.40
CA SER A 231 2.10 -19.15 -22.03
C SER A 231 2.35 -19.09 -23.54
N LEU A 232 1.84 -18.07 -24.22
CA LEU A 232 2.11 -17.82 -25.64
C LEU A 232 3.53 -17.28 -25.85
N ILE A 233 4.01 -16.39 -24.97
CA ILE A 233 5.36 -15.83 -25.03
C ILE A 233 6.43 -16.90 -24.78
N SER A 234 6.24 -17.79 -23.80
CA SER A 234 7.17 -18.91 -23.55
C SER A 234 7.23 -19.92 -24.71
N SER A 235 6.20 -19.96 -25.57
CA SER A 235 6.18 -20.84 -26.75
C SER A 235 6.86 -20.23 -27.99
N LEU A 236 7.21 -18.94 -27.96
CA LEU A 236 7.74 -18.20 -29.11
C LEU A 236 9.27 -17.98 -29.07
N SER A 237 9.97 -18.47 -28.04
CA SER A 237 11.36 -18.11 -27.75
C SER A 237 12.44 -19.08 -28.29
N SER A 238 12.28 -19.74 -29.44
CA SER A 238 13.26 -20.78 -29.84
C SER A 238 13.73 -20.85 -31.30
N ASP A 239 13.36 -19.96 -32.22
CA ASP A 239 13.96 -19.97 -33.57
C ASP A 239 14.00 -18.57 -34.20
N GLU A 240 15.18 -17.95 -34.24
CA GLU A 240 15.42 -16.61 -34.80
C GLU A 240 15.37 -16.54 -36.35
N SER A 241 15.12 -17.64 -37.05
CA SER A 241 15.16 -17.66 -38.53
C SER A 241 13.80 -17.73 -39.22
N SER A 242 12.69 -17.67 -38.48
CA SER A 242 11.34 -17.68 -39.06
C SER A 242 10.75 -16.27 -38.97
N GLY A 243 10.13 -15.75 -40.03
CA GLY A 243 9.59 -14.39 -40.15
C GLY A 243 8.45 -14.01 -39.18
N LYS A 244 8.46 -14.57 -37.97
CA LYS A 244 7.60 -14.24 -36.84
C LYS A 244 8.00 -12.89 -36.26
N PRO A 245 7.03 -12.12 -35.75
CA PRO A 245 7.29 -10.83 -35.14
C PRO A 245 8.18 -10.94 -33.90
N SER A 246 9.09 -9.97 -33.74
CA SER A 246 9.88 -9.86 -32.51
C SER A 246 8.95 -9.72 -31.30
N VAL A 247 9.30 -10.37 -30.19
CA VAL A 247 8.56 -10.27 -28.91
C VAL A 247 8.36 -8.80 -28.51
N GLN A 248 9.35 -7.95 -28.75
CA GLN A 248 9.25 -6.51 -28.47
C GLN A 248 8.20 -5.82 -29.36
N ASN A 249 8.14 -6.17 -30.65
CA ASN A 249 7.17 -5.60 -31.59
C ASN A 249 5.73 -6.07 -31.25
N LEU A 250 5.57 -7.33 -30.84
CA LEU A 250 4.28 -7.85 -30.34
C LEU A 250 3.82 -7.12 -29.08
N LEU A 251 4.70 -6.95 -28.09
CA LEU A 251 4.39 -6.23 -26.85
C LEU A 251 3.98 -4.77 -27.12
N LYS A 252 4.71 -4.08 -28.00
CA LYS A 252 4.34 -2.72 -28.44
C LYS A 252 2.98 -2.71 -29.13
N SER A 253 2.71 -3.66 -30.02
CA SER A 253 1.43 -3.74 -30.73
C SER A 253 0.25 -3.97 -29.78
N VAL A 254 0.40 -4.86 -28.79
CA VAL A 254 -0.61 -5.09 -27.75
C VAL A 254 -0.86 -3.81 -26.95
N TYR A 255 0.21 -3.12 -26.56
CA TYR A 255 0.11 -1.86 -25.82
C TYR A 255 -0.64 -0.78 -26.61
N PHE A 256 -0.31 -0.56 -27.88
CA PHE A 256 -0.98 0.44 -28.72
C PHE A 256 -2.45 0.08 -28.99
N ALA A 257 -2.73 -1.19 -29.31
CA ALA A 257 -4.09 -1.67 -29.49
C ALA A 257 -4.96 -1.39 -28.25
N GLN A 258 -4.44 -1.69 -27.06
CA GLN A 258 -5.11 -1.41 -25.79
C GLN A 258 -5.30 0.10 -25.55
N LYS A 259 -4.25 0.91 -25.78
CA LYS A 259 -4.29 2.37 -25.59
C LYS A 259 -5.35 3.04 -26.47
N HIS A 260 -5.52 2.56 -27.69
CA HIS A 260 -6.47 3.10 -28.66
C HIS A 260 -7.82 2.37 -28.67
N GLN A 261 -8.02 1.37 -27.81
CA GLN A 261 -9.22 0.51 -27.79
C GLN A 261 -9.53 -0.15 -29.15
N GLU A 262 -8.49 -0.40 -29.95
CA GLU A 262 -8.60 -1.09 -31.23
C GLU A 262 -8.15 -2.55 -31.06
N GLY A 263 -8.80 -3.49 -31.74
CA GLY A 263 -8.40 -4.91 -31.70
C GLY A 263 -7.12 -5.17 -32.49
N ILE A 264 -6.32 -6.17 -32.09
CA ILE A 264 -5.13 -6.59 -32.84
C ILE A 264 -5.57 -7.50 -34.00
N PRO A 265 -5.31 -7.12 -35.27
CA PRO A 265 -5.61 -7.99 -36.41
C PRO A 265 -4.81 -9.29 -36.31
N ALA A 266 -5.41 -10.44 -36.66
CA ALA A 266 -4.72 -11.74 -36.60
C ALA A 266 -3.43 -11.76 -37.45
N ALA A 267 -3.36 -10.98 -38.52
CA ALA A 267 -2.18 -10.83 -39.36
C ALA A 267 -0.95 -10.27 -38.61
N VAL A 268 -1.17 -9.37 -37.63
CA VAL A 268 -0.11 -8.76 -36.80
C VAL A 268 0.61 -9.80 -35.93
N LEU A 269 -0.08 -10.89 -35.59
CA LEU A 269 0.50 -11.98 -34.80
C LEU A 269 1.30 -12.98 -35.64
N GLN A 270 1.16 -12.94 -36.97
CA GLN A 270 1.73 -13.96 -37.85
C GLN A 270 3.10 -13.57 -38.43
N THR A 271 3.30 -12.29 -38.79
CA THR A 271 4.54 -11.84 -39.43
C THR A 271 5.10 -10.56 -38.80
N ASP A 272 6.43 -10.42 -38.76
CA ASP A 272 7.07 -9.17 -38.27
C ASP A 272 6.70 -7.96 -39.14
N GLU A 273 6.57 -8.17 -40.45
CA GLU A 273 6.18 -7.12 -41.39
C GLU A 273 4.77 -6.57 -41.10
N ALA A 274 3.80 -7.45 -40.83
CA ALA A 274 2.45 -7.01 -40.45
C ALA A 274 2.45 -6.30 -39.09
N CYS A 275 3.30 -6.75 -38.16
CA CYS A 275 3.45 -6.12 -36.86
C CYS A 275 4.08 -4.72 -36.95
N GLN A 276 5.12 -4.55 -37.76
CA GLN A 276 5.73 -3.24 -38.00
C GLN A 276 4.78 -2.30 -38.75
N ALA A 277 4.04 -2.79 -39.75
CA ALA A 277 3.05 -1.98 -40.48
C ALA A 277 1.93 -1.47 -39.54
N PHE A 278 1.49 -2.30 -38.60
CA PHE A 278 0.53 -1.91 -37.57
C PHE A 278 1.10 -0.80 -36.68
N LEU A 279 2.32 -0.95 -36.16
CA LEU A 279 2.97 0.08 -35.33
C LEU A 279 3.13 1.42 -36.09
N GLN A 280 3.55 1.38 -37.36
CA GLN A 280 3.69 2.58 -38.19
C GLN A 280 2.35 3.30 -38.43
N GLN A 281 1.24 2.57 -38.47
CA GLN A 281 -0.09 3.18 -38.60
C GLN A 281 -0.43 4.03 -37.38
N PHE A 282 -0.08 3.58 -36.17
CA PHE A 282 -0.30 4.35 -34.94
C PHE A 282 0.68 5.51 -34.77
N GLU A 283 1.92 5.37 -35.21
CA GLU A 283 2.87 6.49 -35.23
C GLU A 283 2.42 7.61 -36.17
N LYS A 284 1.85 7.27 -37.34
CA LYS A 284 1.29 8.28 -38.27
C LYS A 284 -0.02 8.89 -37.79
N LYS A 285 -0.85 8.12 -37.08
CA LYS A 285 -2.14 8.59 -36.55
C LYS A 285 -1.97 9.41 -35.27
N SER A 286 -0.81 9.33 -34.62
CA SER A 286 -0.43 10.25 -33.57
C SER A 286 -0.16 11.60 -34.22
N PRO A 287 -1.01 12.63 -34.00
CA PRO A 287 -0.76 13.94 -34.56
C PRO A 287 0.60 14.40 -34.03
N SER A 288 1.54 14.63 -34.95
CA SER A 288 2.77 15.37 -34.68
C SER A 288 2.37 16.58 -33.83
N SER A 289 2.94 16.71 -32.64
CA SER A 289 2.70 17.83 -31.71
C SER A 289 3.00 19.22 -32.31
N ALA A 290 3.35 19.32 -33.60
CA ALA A 290 3.55 20.56 -34.32
C ALA A 290 2.29 21.16 -34.97
N GLU A 291 1.16 20.45 -35.04
CA GLU A 291 -0.05 20.96 -35.72
C GLU A 291 -1.21 21.20 -34.74
N ILE A 292 -0.95 22.05 -33.75
CA ILE A 292 -2.00 22.77 -33.03
C ILE A 292 -2.28 24.05 -33.81
N ASP A 293 -3.43 24.02 -34.49
CA ASP A 293 -4.12 25.11 -35.16
C ASP A 293 -4.15 26.39 -34.30
N ARG A 294 -3.16 27.27 -34.49
CA ARG A 294 -3.20 28.66 -34.03
C ARG A 294 -3.92 29.48 -35.09
N LYS A 295 -5.20 29.80 -34.83
CA LYS A 295 -5.86 30.95 -35.46
C LYS A 295 -5.01 32.22 -35.27
N PRO A 296 -4.84 33.05 -36.31
CA PRO A 296 -4.05 34.27 -36.21
C PRO A 296 -4.84 35.33 -35.44
N MET A 297 -4.32 35.75 -34.29
CA MET A 297 -4.67 37.04 -33.72
C MET A 297 -3.45 37.94 -33.90
N GLU A 298 -3.63 38.95 -34.75
CA GLU A 298 -2.68 40.02 -34.98
C GLU A 298 -2.31 40.70 -33.66
N SER A 299 -1.02 40.81 -33.36
CA SER A 299 -0.41 42.05 -32.86
C SER A 299 1.11 41.91 -32.82
N ASP A 300 1.74 42.88 -33.44
CA ASP A 300 3.16 43.24 -33.36
C ASP A 300 3.74 43.02 -31.96
N TRP A 301 4.94 42.43 -31.86
CA TRP A 301 6.11 42.96 -31.16
C TRP A 301 7.37 42.21 -31.65
N GLY A 302 8.43 42.98 -31.86
CA GLY A 302 9.59 42.62 -32.68
C GLY A 302 10.60 41.63 -32.08
N THR A 303 11.18 40.86 -33.00
CA THR A 303 12.62 40.71 -33.29
C THR A 303 13.65 40.47 -32.16
N ALA A 304 14.25 39.27 -32.29
CA ALA A 304 15.66 38.87 -32.11
C ALA A 304 16.18 38.36 -30.75
N GLY A 305 16.68 37.13 -30.79
CA GLY A 305 17.57 36.53 -29.80
C GLY A 305 17.90 35.07 -30.13
N THR A 306 18.97 34.85 -30.89
CA THR A 306 19.52 33.56 -31.35
C THR A 306 20.21 32.73 -30.26
N ALA A 307 20.06 31.41 -30.39
CA ALA A 307 20.98 30.32 -30.02
C ALA A 307 21.31 30.07 -28.52
N GLN A 308 21.17 28.83 -28.06
CA GLN A 308 22.28 27.87 -27.92
C GLN A 308 21.78 26.52 -27.36
N GLY A 309 22.20 25.43 -28.00
CA GLY A 309 21.86 24.06 -27.62
C GLY A 309 22.47 23.65 -26.28
N GLY A 310 21.67 22.94 -25.48
CA GLY A 310 22.06 22.28 -24.26
C GLY A 310 21.59 20.83 -24.29
N ASN A 311 22.52 19.94 -24.02
CA ASN A 311 22.44 18.49 -24.07
C ASN A 311 21.46 17.98 -22.99
N GLU A 312 20.25 17.54 -23.36
CA GLU A 312 19.33 16.87 -22.43
C GLU A 312 19.78 15.43 -22.21
N VAL A 313 20.45 15.21 -21.09
CA VAL A 313 20.67 13.88 -20.53
C VAL A 313 19.31 13.40 -20.07
N SER A 314 18.77 12.38 -20.75
CA SER A 314 17.50 11.73 -20.42
C SER A 314 17.63 11.03 -19.07
N ALA A 315 17.36 11.78 -18.00
CA ALA A 315 16.93 11.22 -16.74
C ALA A 315 15.50 10.72 -16.99
N VAL A 316 15.35 9.40 -17.09
CA VAL A 316 14.03 8.76 -16.93
C VAL A 316 13.66 9.01 -15.48
N GLU A 317 13.01 10.16 -15.24
CA GLU A 317 12.47 10.56 -13.95
C GLU A 317 11.50 9.46 -13.52
N GLU A 318 11.87 8.77 -12.45
CA GLU A 318 10.99 8.00 -11.62
C GLU A 318 9.91 8.97 -11.10
N THR A 319 8.87 9.16 -11.92
CA THR A 319 7.73 10.02 -11.61
C THR A 319 6.93 9.25 -10.57
N ILE A 320 7.38 9.35 -9.32
CA ILE A 320 6.58 8.97 -8.16
C ILE A 320 5.24 9.67 -8.34
N HIS A 321 4.14 8.91 -8.28
CA HIS A 321 2.80 9.44 -8.44
C HIS A 321 2.47 10.34 -7.24
N MET A 322 2.94 11.59 -7.29
CA MET A 322 2.75 12.61 -6.24
C MET A 322 1.27 12.85 -5.94
N GLU A 323 0.35 12.45 -6.82
CA GLU A 323 -1.10 12.46 -6.58
C GLU A 323 -1.50 11.62 -5.36
N ASP A 324 -0.91 10.44 -5.16
CA ASP A 324 -1.25 9.55 -4.04
C ASP A 324 -0.74 10.13 -2.72
N GLU A 325 0.48 10.70 -2.73
CA GLU A 325 1.08 11.36 -1.56
C GLU A 325 0.32 12.64 -1.20
N VAL A 326 -0.10 13.43 -2.19
CA VAL A 326 -0.96 14.61 -1.99
C VAL A 326 -2.29 14.21 -1.36
N LEU A 327 -2.90 13.09 -1.81
CA LEU A 327 -4.14 12.58 -1.24
C LEU A 327 -3.96 12.18 0.23
N GLU A 328 -2.85 11.50 0.58
CA GLU A 328 -2.54 11.13 1.96
C GLU A 328 -2.31 12.38 2.84
N VAL A 329 -1.64 13.41 2.31
CA VAL A 329 -1.44 14.70 2.98
C VAL A 329 -2.77 15.40 3.26
N ILE A 330 -3.67 15.49 2.27
CA ILE A 330 -5.01 16.09 2.46
C ILE A 330 -5.79 15.33 3.53
N TYR A 331 -5.74 13.99 3.49
CA TYR A 331 -6.37 13.15 4.51
C TYR A 331 -5.79 13.42 5.91
N SER A 332 -4.47 13.47 6.06
CA SER A 332 -3.82 13.74 7.33
C SER A 332 -4.17 15.13 7.89
N ILE A 333 -4.17 16.16 7.05
CA ILE A 333 -4.50 17.53 7.49
C ILE A 333 -5.96 17.61 7.93
N SER A 334 -6.90 17.02 7.17
CA SER A 334 -8.33 17.04 7.51
C SER A 334 -8.62 16.40 8.88
N GLN A 335 -7.91 15.33 9.24
CA GLN A 335 -8.02 14.70 10.56
C GLN A 335 -7.57 15.63 11.70
N THR A 336 -6.60 16.50 11.45
CA THR A 336 -6.06 17.41 12.47
C THR A 336 -6.85 18.70 12.63
N LYS A 337 -7.39 19.24 11.52
CA LYS A 337 -8.11 20.53 11.51
C LYS A 337 -9.60 20.40 11.87
N GLY A 338 -10.14 19.18 11.87
CA GLY A 338 -11.56 18.91 12.08
C GLY A 338 -12.39 19.21 10.84
N GLU A 339 -13.56 18.55 10.71
CA GLU A 339 -14.39 18.55 9.49
C GLU A 339 -14.82 19.93 8.97
N GLN A 340 -14.76 20.98 9.79
CA GLN A 340 -15.24 22.32 9.42
C GLN A 340 -14.18 23.20 8.76
N ASN A 341 -12.91 22.82 8.83
CA ASN A 341 -11.81 23.58 8.23
C ASN A 341 -11.24 22.72 7.11
N GLY A 342 -11.64 23.00 5.87
CA GLY A 342 -11.08 22.29 4.73
C GLY A 342 -9.59 22.60 4.54
N VAL A 343 -8.95 21.86 3.65
CA VAL A 343 -7.50 21.91 3.44
C VAL A 343 -7.17 22.92 2.34
N THR A 344 -6.28 23.88 2.58
CA THR A 344 -5.84 24.83 1.54
C THR A 344 -4.61 24.32 0.80
N VAL A 345 -4.31 24.88 -0.37
CA VAL A 345 -3.09 24.56 -1.14
C VAL A 345 -1.83 24.86 -0.33
N ASP A 346 -1.81 25.96 0.43
CA ASP A 346 -0.67 26.31 1.29
C ASP A 346 -0.45 25.29 2.41
N ASP A 347 -1.52 24.71 2.97
CA ASP A 347 -1.39 23.64 3.96
C ASP A 347 -0.74 22.39 3.35
N ILE A 348 -1.13 22.03 2.13
CA ILE A 348 -0.61 20.88 1.39
C ILE A 348 0.87 21.09 1.10
N ILE A 349 1.26 22.26 0.56
CA ILE A 349 2.66 22.59 0.26
C ILE A 349 3.50 22.52 1.52
N ARG A 350 3.03 23.14 2.62
CA ARG A 350 3.75 23.13 3.90
C ARG A 350 3.95 21.71 4.41
N GLN A 351 2.92 20.87 4.38
CA GLN A 351 3.01 19.49 4.84
C GLN A 351 3.89 18.61 3.94
N LEU A 352 3.85 18.80 2.62
CA LEU A 352 4.73 18.10 1.67
C LEU A 352 6.20 18.48 1.91
N HIS A 353 6.49 19.77 2.09
CA HIS A 353 7.83 20.24 2.40
C HIS A 353 8.34 19.68 3.74
N GLU A 354 7.49 19.66 4.78
CA GLU A 354 7.83 19.10 6.10
C GLU A 354 8.04 17.58 6.07
N THR A 355 7.32 16.85 5.23
CA THR A 355 7.29 15.37 5.25
C THR A 355 8.34 14.77 4.32
N TYR A 356 8.55 15.36 3.15
CA TYR A 356 9.39 14.80 2.09
C TYR A 356 10.62 15.65 1.76
N GLU A 357 10.78 16.83 2.37
CA GLU A 357 11.87 17.77 2.08
C GLU A 357 11.91 18.20 0.60
N VAL A 358 10.75 18.20 -0.08
CA VAL A 358 10.63 18.59 -1.50
C VAL A 358 10.07 20.01 -1.61
N GLU A 359 10.74 20.86 -2.37
CA GLU A 359 10.25 22.19 -2.72
C GLU A 359 9.26 22.08 -3.89
N VAL A 360 7.97 22.14 -3.58
CA VAL A 360 6.89 22.01 -4.57
C VAL A 360 6.33 23.39 -4.91
N LYS A 361 6.21 23.70 -6.21
CA LYS A 361 5.59 24.95 -6.66
C LYS A 361 4.06 24.85 -6.56
N PRO A 362 3.34 25.94 -6.19
CA PRO A 362 1.88 25.91 -6.10
C PRO A 362 1.18 25.41 -7.36
N ARG A 363 1.70 25.76 -8.55
CA ARG A 363 1.14 25.29 -9.84
C ARG A 363 1.14 23.76 -9.97
N GLN A 364 2.17 23.08 -9.48
CA GLN A 364 2.24 21.62 -9.54
C GLN A 364 1.21 20.97 -8.62
N VAL A 365 1.00 21.56 -7.44
CA VAL A 365 -0.05 21.09 -6.51
C VAL A 365 -1.43 21.25 -7.13
N HIS A 366 -1.70 22.36 -7.82
CA HIS A 366 -2.96 22.53 -8.56
C HIS A 366 -3.15 21.48 -9.65
N GLU A 367 -2.11 21.15 -10.43
CA GLU A 367 -2.19 20.10 -11.45
C GLU A 367 -2.52 18.73 -10.84
N TRP A 368 -1.92 18.38 -9.70
CA TRP A 368 -2.24 17.15 -8.98
C TRP A 368 -3.66 17.16 -8.40
N LEU A 369 -4.10 18.29 -7.84
CA LEU A 369 -5.46 18.46 -7.32
C LEU A 369 -6.51 18.36 -8.43
N ASP A 370 -6.26 18.92 -9.60
CA ASP A 370 -7.13 18.79 -10.77
C ASP A 370 -7.26 17.33 -11.21
N GLY A 371 -6.15 16.57 -11.18
CA GLY A 371 -6.15 15.13 -11.41
C GLY A 371 -7.01 14.37 -10.39
N LEU A 372 -6.92 14.71 -9.11
CA LEU A 372 -7.70 14.11 -8.03
C LEU A 372 -9.20 14.50 -8.08
N LEU A 373 -9.50 15.74 -8.44
CA LEU A 373 -10.86 16.23 -8.69
C LEU A 373 -11.50 15.50 -9.87
N GLY A 374 -10.76 15.32 -10.96
CA GLY A 374 -11.22 14.55 -12.13
C GLY A 374 -11.51 13.08 -11.81
N LYS A 375 -10.82 12.52 -10.81
CA LYS A 375 -11.06 11.16 -10.29
C LYS A 375 -12.19 11.09 -9.25
N GLY A 376 -12.70 12.23 -8.77
CA GLY A 376 -13.71 12.29 -7.71
C GLY A 376 -13.22 11.82 -6.34
N LEU A 377 -11.91 11.89 -6.09
CA LEU A 377 -11.30 11.50 -4.79
C LEU A 377 -11.28 12.67 -3.81
N VAL A 378 -11.31 13.89 -4.34
CA VAL A 378 -11.32 15.14 -3.59
C VAL A 378 -12.49 15.98 -4.11
N SER A 379 -13.12 16.74 -3.23
CA SER A 379 -14.11 17.75 -3.55
C SER A 379 -13.55 19.13 -3.20
N CYS A 380 -13.85 20.13 -4.04
CA CYS A 380 -13.47 21.52 -3.82
C CYS A 380 -14.73 22.32 -3.44
N THR A 381 -14.67 23.09 -2.35
CA THR A 381 -15.73 24.03 -1.99
C THR A 381 -15.48 25.41 -2.62
N ASP A 382 -16.50 26.27 -2.63
CA ASP A 382 -16.45 27.59 -3.29
C ASP A 382 -15.34 28.54 -2.77
N GLU A 383 -14.71 28.21 -1.64
CA GLU A 383 -13.64 29.00 -1.01
C GLU A 383 -12.24 28.35 -1.17
N GLU A 384 -12.03 27.54 -2.21
CA GLU A 384 -10.75 26.85 -2.51
C GLU A 384 -10.29 25.87 -1.41
N TYR A 385 -11.22 25.34 -0.62
CA TYR A 385 -10.92 24.28 0.32
C TYR A 385 -11.14 22.89 -0.28
N PHE A 386 -10.18 22.02 -0.04
CA PHE A 386 -10.20 20.64 -0.50
C PHE A 386 -10.61 19.70 0.64
N LEU A 387 -11.55 18.80 0.34
CA LEU A 387 -12.04 17.78 1.25
C LEU A 387 -11.93 16.41 0.56
N VAL A 388 -11.43 15.40 1.26
CA VAL A 388 -11.43 14.02 0.77
C VAL A 388 -12.88 13.54 0.70
N SER A 389 -13.29 13.01 -0.45
CA SER A 389 -14.67 12.56 -0.72
C SER A 389 -15.00 11.20 -0.10
#